data_AF-A0A255Z9E3-F1
#
_entry.id   AF-A0A255Z9E3-F1
#
_cell.length_a   1.000
_cell.length_b   1.000
_cell.length_c   1.000
_cell.angle_alpha   90.00
_cell.angle_beta   90.00
_cell.angle_gamma   90.00
#
_symmetry.space_group_name_H-M   'P 1'
#
loop_
_entity.id
_entity.type
_entity.pdbx_description
1 polymer ?
#
loop_
_entity_poly.entity_id
_entity_poly.type
_entity_poly.pdbx_seq_one_letter_code
_entity_poly.pdbx_strand_id
1 'polypeptide(L)'
;MWGTLGPKSVFSAYQGVQYAIVGDKRAMPVFGYCGFGNCRNIILPDGSLKVLSKECGYYTDLATGEILDEWNNPWTGERVKEFPFLNDRWRGTLTVEQ
;
A
#
# COMPACT_ATOMS: atom_id res chain seq x y z
N MET A 1 6.23 8.94 -9.87
CA MET A 1 5.62 7.86 -10.69
C MET A 1 5.92 6.55 -9.99
N TRP A 2 4.90 5.74 -9.66
CA TRP A 2 5.05 4.54 -8.82
C TRP A 2 5.93 3.44 -9.44
N GLY A 3 5.96 3.33 -10.78
CA GLY A 3 6.77 2.36 -11.52
C GLY A 3 7.32 2.92 -12.82
N THR A 4 8.14 2.14 -13.54
CA THR A 4 8.77 2.57 -14.79
C THR A 4 8.91 1.43 -15.79
N LEU A 5 8.96 1.77 -17.09
CA LEU A 5 9.38 0.88 -18.18
C LEU A 5 10.89 0.99 -18.49
N GLY A 6 11.59 1.91 -17.82
CA GLY A 6 13.01 2.15 -18.03
C GLY A 6 13.91 0.99 -17.60
N PRO A 7 15.22 1.08 -17.88
CA PRO A 7 16.17 0.01 -17.61
C PRO A 7 16.44 -0.21 -16.10
N LYS A 8 16.08 0.73 -15.24
CA LYS A 8 16.31 0.67 -13.79
C LYS A 8 14.99 0.85 -13.05
N SER A 9 14.86 0.21 -11.88
CA SER A 9 13.70 0.43 -11.01
C SER A 9 13.65 1.88 -10.50
N VAL A 10 12.43 2.39 -10.32
CA VAL A 10 12.20 3.62 -9.56
C VAL A 10 11.84 3.26 -8.13
N PHE A 11 12.30 4.08 -7.19
CA PHE A 11 11.85 4.05 -5.80
C PHE A 11 10.74 5.08 -5.63
N SER A 12 9.71 4.73 -4.87
CA SER A 12 8.59 5.62 -4.59
C SER A 12 8.09 5.39 -3.19
N ALA A 13 7.53 6.45 -2.61
CA ALA A 13 6.89 6.42 -1.31
C ALA A 13 5.46 6.95 -1.43
N TYR A 14 4.61 6.54 -0.49
CA TYR A 14 3.27 7.06 -0.33
C TYR A 14 3.04 7.45 1.13
N GLN A 15 2.14 8.40 1.33
CA GLN A 15 1.65 8.81 2.62
C GLN A 15 0.21 9.29 2.47
N GLY A 16 -0.64 8.99 3.45
CA GLY A 16 -2.03 9.42 3.45
C GLY A 16 -2.75 9.09 4.74
N VAL A 17 -4.05 9.33 4.73
CA VAL A 17 -4.97 9.01 5.82
C VAL A 17 -5.99 8.01 5.27
N GLN A 18 -6.18 6.91 5.99
CA GLN A 18 -7.24 5.96 5.69
C GLN A 18 -8.54 6.46 6.29
N TYR A 19 -9.59 6.50 5.46
CA TYR A 19 -10.94 6.83 5.88
C TYR A 19 -11.83 5.58 5.84
N ALA A 20 -12.78 5.50 6.76
CA ALA A 20 -13.85 4.52 6.75
C ALA A 20 -15.21 5.20 6.56
N ILE A 21 -16.08 4.54 5.80
CA ILE A 21 -17.48 4.91 5.59
C ILE A 21 -18.31 3.69 6.00
N VAL A 22 -19.23 3.87 6.94
CA VAL A 22 -20.10 2.80 7.45
C VAL A 22 -21.55 3.22 7.25
N GLY A 23 -22.25 2.53 6.34
CA GLY A 23 -23.60 2.91 5.94
C GLY A 23 -23.63 4.26 5.23
N ASP A 24 -24.52 5.14 5.67
CA ASP A 24 -24.74 6.51 5.17
C ASP A 24 -23.93 7.57 5.95
N LYS A 25 -23.08 7.16 6.88
CA LYS A 25 -22.28 8.07 7.70
C LYS A 25 -21.18 8.75 6.89
N ARG A 26 -20.82 9.97 7.27
CA ARG A 26 -19.68 10.70 6.70
C ARG A 26 -18.39 9.90 6.88
N ALA A 27 -17.49 10.00 5.89
CA ALA A 27 -16.14 9.46 5.98
C ALA A 27 -15.42 9.95 7.25
N MET A 28 -14.89 9.00 8.02
CA MET A 28 -14.16 9.24 9.27
C MET A 28 -12.70 8.84 9.09
N PRO A 29 -11.72 9.69 9.46
CA PRO A 29 -10.31 9.30 9.45
C PRO A 29 -10.07 8.26 10.55
N VAL A 30 -9.29 7.21 10.23
CA VAL A 30 -9.13 6.05 11.12
C VAL A 30 -7.69 5.90 11.61
N PHE A 31 -6.73 5.99 10.69
CA PHE A 31 -5.29 5.97 10.94
C PHE A 31 -4.57 6.59 9.74
N GLY A 32 -3.32 7.02 9.93
CA GLY A 32 -2.44 7.35 8.82
C GLY A 32 -1.85 6.09 8.19
N TYR A 33 -1.36 6.22 6.98
CA TYR A 33 -0.75 5.14 6.21
C TYR A 33 0.45 5.67 5.44
N CYS A 34 1.58 5.01 5.57
CA CYS A 34 2.80 5.38 4.85
C CYS A 34 3.61 4.15 4.45
N GLY A 35 4.47 4.31 3.46
CA GLY A 35 5.27 3.20 2.99
C GLY A 35 6.04 3.54 1.73
N PHE A 36 6.77 2.55 1.24
CA PHE A 36 7.65 2.71 0.10
C PHE A 36 7.87 1.38 -0.61
N GLY A 37 8.35 1.49 -1.85
CA GLY A 37 8.64 0.34 -2.67
C GLY A 37 9.51 0.70 -3.87
N ASN A 38 9.80 -0.32 -4.65
CA ASN A 38 10.44 -0.16 -5.94
C ASN A 38 9.61 -0.88 -7.00
N CYS A 39 9.41 -0.27 -8.16
CA CYS A 39 8.70 -0.93 -9.25
C CYS A 39 9.39 -0.70 -10.60
N ARG A 40 9.55 -1.79 -11.34
CA ARG A 40 9.95 -1.81 -12.74
C ARG A 40 9.06 -2.78 -13.49
N ASN A 41 8.64 -2.41 -14.68
CA ASN A 41 7.87 -3.24 -15.56
C ASN A 41 8.65 -3.52 -16.85
N ILE A 42 8.47 -4.71 -17.41
CA ILE A 42 9.11 -5.14 -18.66
C ILE A 42 8.01 -5.58 -19.61
N ILE A 43 7.95 -4.96 -20.79
CA ILE A 43 7.11 -5.45 -21.89
C ILE A 43 7.82 -6.67 -22.49
N LEU A 44 7.14 -7.81 -22.50
CA LEU A 44 7.63 -9.06 -23.06
C LEU A 44 7.37 -9.12 -24.58
N PRO A 45 8.03 -10.03 -25.32
CA PRO A 45 7.87 -10.13 -26.78
C PRO A 45 6.43 -10.42 -27.25
N ASP A 46 5.63 -11.06 -26.41
CA ASP A 46 4.21 -11.33 -26.64
C ASP A 46 3.28 -10.15 -26.29
N GLY A 47 3.86 -9.01 -25.89
CA GLY A 47 3.14 -7.79 -25.50
C GLY A 47 2.66 -7.79 -24.04
N SER A 48 2.82 -8.88 -23.30
CA SER A 48 2.46 -8.93 -21.88
C SER A 48 3.41 -8.09 -21.00
N LEU A 49 2.95 -7.68 -19.84
CA LEU A 49 3.72 -6.83 -18.92
C LEU A 49 4.17 -7.62 -17.70
N LYS A 50 5.48 -7.86 -17.57
CA LYS A 50 6.08 -8.45 -16.38
C LYS A 50 6.35 -7.38 -15.32
N VAL A 51 5.73 -7.52 -14.16
CA VAL A 51 5.90 -6.64 -13.00
C VAL A 51 7.03 -7.17 -12.12
N LEU A 52 8.01 -6.31 -11.84
CA LEU A 52 9.11 -6.57 -10.92
C LEU A 52 9.06 -5.55 -9.79
N SER A 53 8.36 -5.89 -8.71
CA SER A 53 8.15 -4.96 -7.61
C SER A 53 8.23 -5.61 -6.24
N LYS A 54 8.43 -4.75 -5.25
CA LYS A 54 8.38 -5.04 -3.81
C LYS A 54 7.94 -3.76 -3.11
N GLU A 55 7.19 -3.90 -2.03
CA GLU A 55 6.71 -2.78 -1.24
C GLU A 55 6.50 -3.18 0.23
N CYS A 56 6.55 -2.19 1.10
CA CYS A 56 6.10 -2.31 2.46
C CYS A 56 5.28 -1.09 2.86
N GLY A 57 4.50 -1.23 3.92
CA GLY A 57 3.78 -0.11 4.51
C GLY A 57 3.47 -0.32 5.98
N TYR A 58 3.19 0.81 6.61
CA TYR A 58 2.99 1.01 8.03
C TYR A 58 1.72 1.83 8.24
N TYR A 59 1.06 1.59 9.37
CA TYR A 59 -0.06 2.39 9.84
C TYR A 59 0.45 3.33 10.92
N THR A 60 -0.08 4.56 10.96
CA THR A 60 0.39 5.59 11.87
C THR A 60 -0.74 6.20 12.68
N ASP A 61 -0.42 6.68 13.87
CA ASP A 61 -1.35 7.49 14.66
C ASP A 61 -1.71 8.78 13.91
N LEU A 62 -2.97 9.21 14.01
CA LEU A 62 -3.46 10.40 13.29
C LEU A 62 -2.92 11.71 13.87
N ALA A 63 -2.68 11.76 15.18
CA ALA A 63 -2.25 12.97 15.87
C ALA A 63 -0.73 13.11 15.83
N THR A 64 0.01 12.02 16.06
CA THR A 64 1.47 12.05 16.17
C THR A 64 2.20 11.68 14.87
N GLY A 65 1.56 10.87 14.01
CA GLY A 65 2.22 10.30 12.82
C GLY A 65 3.21 9.16 13.13
N GLU A 66 3.30 8.73 14.39
CA GLU A 66 4.14 7.60 14.80
C GLU A 66 3.57 6.28 14.30
N ILE A 67 4.44 5.31 13.97
CA ILE A 67 4.03 3.96 13.55
C ILE A 67 3.31 3.27 14.72
N LEU A 68 2.16 2.67 14.43
CA LEU A 68 1.36 1.94 15.40
C LEU A 68 1.90 0.53 15.62
N ASP A 69 2.10 0.15 16.89
CA ASP A 69 2.25 -1.24 17.29
C ASP A 69 0.89 -1.92 17.55
N GLU A 70 -0.10 -1.13 17.96
CA GLU A 70 -1.45 -1.56 18.29
C GLU A 70 -2.45 -0.47 17.92
N TRP A 71 -3.66 -0.86 17.52
CA TRP A 71 -4.73 0.04 17.09
C TRP A 71 -5.99 -0.19 17.92
N ASN A 72 -6.66 0.90 18.26
CA ASN A 72 -7.94 0.86 18.96
C ASN A 72 -9.06 0.93 17.92
N ASN A 73 -9.81 -0.15 17.77
CA ASN A 73 -10.92 -0.23 16.83
C ASN A 73 -12.09 0.65 17.33
N PRO A 74 -12.49 1.71 16.61
CA PRO A 74 -13.52 2.65 17.08
C PRO A 74 -14.93 2.06 17.04
N TRP A 75 -15.15 0.91 16.41
CA TRP A 75 -16.45 0.25 16.31
C TRP A 75 -16.65 -0.83 17.36
N THR A 76 -15.61 -1.59 17.69
CA THR A 76 -15.68 -2.68 18.68
C THR A 76 -15.14 -2.29 20.05
N GLY A 77 -14.31 -1.25 20.12
CA GLY A 77 -13.58 -0.86 21.33
C GLY A 77 -12.39 -1.78 21.65
N GLU A 78 -12.13 -2.79 20.82
CA GLU A 78 -11.01 -3.71 21.01
C GLU A 78 -9.68 -3.05 20.62
N ARG A 79 -8.64 -3.35 21.39
CA ARG A 79 -7.25 -3.03 21.05
C ARG A 79 -6.62 -4.23 20.37
N VAL A 80 -6.21 -4.06 19.13
CA VAL A 80 -5.64 -5.13 18.29
C VAL A 80 -4.19 -4.83 17.97
N LYS A 81 -3.40 -5.88 17.81
CA LYS A 81 -2.03 -5.75 17.32
C LYS A 81 -2.03 -5.32 15.86
N GLU A 82 -1.20 -4.33 15.53
CA GLU A 82 -0.99 -3.92 14.16
C GLU A 82 0.09 -4.75 13.47
N PHE A 83 -0.10 -4.94 12.17
CA PHE A 83 0.81 -5.72 11.33
C PHE A 83 1.19 -4.90 10.10
N PRO A 84 2.39 -4.28 10.10
CA PRO A 84 2.97 -3.74 8.89
C PRO A 84 3.02 -4.83 7.82
N PHE A 85 2.73 -4.46 6.57
CA PHE A 85 2.80 -5.43 5.50
C PHE A 85 4.13 -5.31 4.76
N LEU A 86 4.66 -6.46 4.35
CA LEU A 86 5.77 -6.57 3.43
C LEU A 86 5.31 -7.44 2.27
N ASN A 87 5.11 -6.80 1.12
CA ASN A 87 4.95 -7.51 -0.13
C ASN A 87 6.30 -7.68 -0.80
N ASP A 88 7.05 -8.69 -0.36
CA ASP A 88 8.38 -8.98 -0.90
C ASP A 88 8.31 -9.50 -2.36
N ARG A 89 7.14 -9.86 -2.87
CA ARG A 89 6.98 -10.37 -4.23
C ARG A 89 5.72 -9.85 -4.89
N TRP A 90 5.58 -8.52 -4.94
CA TRP A 90 4.58 -7.91 -5.81
C TRP A 90 5.01 -8.06 -7.28
N ARG A 91 4.73 -9.24 -7.83
CA ARG A 91 5.22 -9.69 -9.14
C ARG A 91 4.12 -10.48 -9.83
N GLY A 92 4.06 -10.33 -11.14
CA GLY A 92 3.12 -11.04 -11.98
C GLY A 92 3.38 -10.72 -13.44
N THR A 93 2.63 -11.39 -14.30
CA THR A 93 2.54 -11.04 -15.72
C THR A 93 1.11 -10.60 -15.96
N LEU A 94 0.94 -9.35 -16.39
CA LEU A 94 -0.36 -8.84 -16.82
C LEU A 94 -0.50 -9.09 -18.31
N THR A 95 -1.57 -9.77 -18.68
CA THR A 95 -1.99 -9.97 -20.08
C THR A 95 -3.16 -9.04 -20.40
N VAL A 96 -3.56 -8.99 -21.66
CA VAL A 96 -4.74 -8.24 -22.10
C VAL A 96 -6.05 -9.01 -21.86
N GLU A 97 -5.95 -10.27 -21.46
CA GLU A 97 -7.08 -11.14 -21.14
C GLU A 97 -7.47 -10.90 -19.66
N GLN A 98 -8.76 -10.64 -19.43
CA GLN A 98 -9.33 -10.36 -18.10
C GLN A 98 -9.72 -11.62 -17.36
#